data_AF-A0A4Y9RSD7-F1
#
_entry.id   AF-A0A4Y9RSD7-F1
#
_cell.length_a   1.000
_cell.length_b   1.000
_cell.length_c   1.000
_cell.angle_alpha   90.00
_cell.angle_beta   90.00
_cell.angle_gamma   90.00
#
_symmetry.space_group_name_H-M   'P 1'
#
loop_
_entity.id
_entity.type
_entity.pdbx_description
1 polymer ?
#
loop_
_entity_poly.entity_id
_entity_poly.type
_entity_poly.pdbx_seq_one_letter_code
_entity_poly.pdbx_strand_id
1 'polypeptide(L)'
;MSESFELEPRDLRHMVQDHWRSLIRLAGVSPQMAGEEVFRFEALIEQMAARYPPSAAMNFRDTLKAFRAEYAERELTDPDGLRQSLQITGGASGAATAWLANLETPASVDLRDQQDAFFRDLLTKGIPDPKRFQLRWEQFIAHLQSQINHLPKAEQDGIMTRVVLRNAEYMALAKSNREALKARLGVDSFSSGSAPIADMVVETTVRATIWQGIGALLRGVR
;
A
#
# COMPACT_ATOMS: atom_id res chain seq x y z
N MET A 1 38.17 16.67 1.17
CA MET A 1 37.21 17.35 2.06
C MET A 1 35.83 16.90 1.61
N SER A 2 35.22 15.96 2.32
CA SER A 2 33.85 15.55 2.03
C SER A 2 32.94 16.53 2.77
N GLU A 3 32.25 17.41 2.04
CA GLU A 3 31.16 18.18 2.63
C GLU A 3 30.13 17.18 3.19
N SER A 4 30.01 17.15 4.51
CA SER A 4 28.94 16.41 5.17
C SER A 4 27.63 17.13 4.85
N PHE A 5 26.90 16.60 3.88
CA PHE A 5 25.57 17.07 3.50
C PHE A 5 24.56 16.64 4.57
N GLU A 6 24.60 17.26 5.74
CA GLU A 6 23.57 17.09 6.76
C GLU A 6 22.31 17.80 6.28
N LEU A 7 21.24 17.05 6.06
CA LEU A 7 19.93 17.62 5.76
C LEU A 7 19.35 18.18 7.05
N GLU A 8 19.03 19.47 7.03
CA GLU A 8 18.39 20.14 8.16
C GLU A 8 16.99 19.54 8.42
N PRO A 9 16.53 19.44 9.68
CA PRO A 9 15.20 18.94 10.00
C PRO A 9 14.06 19.66 9.24
N ARG A 10 14.28 20.92 8.86
CA ARG A 10 13.34 21.69 8.05
C ARG A 10 13.19 21.12 6.63
N ASP A 11 14.27 20.68 6.01
CA ASP A 11 14.24 20.12 4.66
C ASP A 11 13.56 18.75 4.64
N LEU A 12 13.84 17.94 5.66
CA LEU A 12 13.15 16.66 5.87
C LEU A 12 11.65 16.85 6.06
N ARG A 13 11.24 17.88 6.81
CA ARG A 13 9.82 18.23 6.98
C ARG A 13 9.17 18.67 5.67
N HIS A 14 9.84 19.49 4.86
CA HIS A 14 9.31 19.87 3.54
C HIS A 14 9.16 18.65 2.62
N MET A 15 10.13 17.73 2.64
CA MET A 15 10.05 16.49 1.86
C MET A 15 8.81 15.65 2.26
N VAL A 16 8.54 15.50 3.56
CA VAL A 16 7.34 14.80 4.04
C VAL A 16 6.06 15.57 3.70
N GLN A 17 6.06 16.91 3.74
CA GLN A 17 4.93 17.72 3.31
C GLN A 17 4.59 17.49 1.84
N ASP A 18 5.59 17.49 0.97
CA ASP A 18 5.39 17.29 -0.47
C ASP A 18 4.91 15.88 -0.77
N HIS A 19 5.46 14.88 -0.06
CA HIS A 19 4.94 13.52 -0.08
C HIS A 19 3.46 13.46 0.27
N TRP A 20 3.04 14.06 1.40
CA TRP A 20 1.64 14.07 1.81
C TRP A 20 0.72 14.83 0.84
N ARG A 21 1.21 15.92 0.23
CA ARG A 21 0.47 16.62 -0.85
C ARG A 21 0.25 15.71 -2.05
N SER A 22 1.30 15.00 -2.48
CA SER A 22 1.24 14.03 -3.58
C SER A 22 0.24 12.93 -3.24
N LEU A 23 0.37 12.34 -2.06
CA LEU A 23 -0.45 11.24 -1.57
C LEU A 23 -1.96 11.58 -1.56
N ILE A 24 -2.33 12.72 -0.95
CA ILE A 24 -3.73 13.16 -0.87
C ILE A 24 -4.32 13.46 -2.26
N ARG A 25 -3.54 14.09 -3.15
CA ARG A 25 -3.98 14.36 -4.54
C ARG A 25 -4.20 13.07 -5.30
N LEU A 26 -3.24 12.14 -5.22
CA LEU A 26 -3.33 10.84 -5.88
C LEU A 26 -4.48 10.01 -5.32
N ALA A 27 -4.75 10.05 -4.03
CA ALA A 27 -5.88 9.35 -3.42
C ALA A 27 -7.24 9.77 -4.00
N GLY A 28 -7.37 11.05 -4.39
CA GLY A 28 -8.55 11.57 -5.08
C GLY A 28 -8.70 11.11 -6.53
N VAL A 29 -7.62 10.63 -7.16
CA VAL A 29 -7.60 10.14 -8.54
C VAL A 29 -7.68 8.62 -8.58
N SER A 30 -6.80 7.95 -7.83
CA SER A 30 -6.65 6.50 -7.76
C SER A 30 -5.99 6.10 -6.43
N PRO A 31 -6.68 5.31 -5.58
CA PRO A 31 -6.08 4.73 -4.38
C PRO A 31 -4.81 3.90 -4.67
N GLN A 32 -4.73 3.28 -5.86
CA GLN A 32 -3.57 2.51 -6.29
C GLN A 32 -2.33 3.41 -6.46
N MET A 33 -2.48 4.54 -7.15
CA MET A 33 -1.38 5.50 -7.33
C MET A 33 -0.90 6.06 -5.99
N ALA A 34 -1.81 6.31 -5.05
CA ALA A 34 -1.45 6.69 -3.68
C ALA A 34 -0.66 5.58 -2.96
N GLY A 35 -1.06 4.32 -3.12
CA GLY A 35 -0.28 3.15 -2.66
C GLY A 35 1.14 3.12 -3.23
N GLU A 36 1.28 3.29 -4.54
CA GLU A 36 2.57 3.33 -5.22
C GLU A 36 3.46 4.48 -4.77
N GLU A 37 2.88 5.65 -4.49
CA GLU A 37 3.62 6.81 -4.01
C GLU A 37 4.26 6.55 -2.65
N VAL A 38 3.58 5.86 -1.73
CA VAL A 38 4.18 5.49 -0.44
C VAL A 38 5.38 4.57 -0.63
N PHE A 39 5.28 3.55 -1.50
CA PHE A 39 6.42 2.68 -1.79
C PHE A 39 7.57 3.43 -2.48
N ARG A 40 7.26 4.36 -3.38
CA ARG A 40 8.27 5.21 -4.03
C ARG A 40 8.99 6.09 -3.00
N PHE A 41 8.24 6.67 -2.07
CA PHE A 41 8.79 7.50 -1.02
C PHE A 41 9.67 6.69 -0.06
N GLU A 42 9.26 5.48 0.33
CA GLU A 42 10.09 4.57 1.12
C GLU A 42 11.40 4.20 0.41
N ALA A 43 11.34 3.90 -0.89
CA ALA A 43 12.54 3.65 -1.68
C ALA A 43 13.46 4.88 -1.76
N LEU A 44 12.90 6.09 -1.88
CA LEU A 44 13.67 7.33 -1.86
C LEU A 44 14.37 7.54 -0.52
N ILE A 45 13.66 7.30 0.60
CA ILE A 45 14.22 7.37 1.95
C ILE A 45 15.43 6.43 2.07
N GLU A 46 15.29 5.18 1.65
CA GLU A 46 16.40 4.22 1.73
C GLU A 46 17.58 4.60 0.82
N GLN A 47 17.31 5.10 -0.38
CA GLN A 47 18.37 5.60 -1.28
C GLN A 47 19.12 6.81 -0.69
N MET A 48 18.43 7.71 0.00
CA MET A 48 19.05 8.83 0.68
C MET A 48 19.81 8.39 1.92
N ALA A 49 19.22 7.52 2.74
CA ALA A 49 19.82 6.96 3.94
C ALA A 49 21.14 6.22 3.65
N ALA A 50 21.24 5.55 2.50
CA ALA A 50 22.45 4.86 2.06
C ALA A 50 23.67 5.78 1.82
N ARG A 51 23.46 7.11 1.74
CA ARG A 51 24.54 8.10 1.59
C ARG A 51 25.16 8.53 2.92
N TYR A 52 24.55 8.14 4.04
CA TYR A 52 24.97 8.52 5.38
C TYR A 52 25.73 7.39 6.10
N PRO A 53 26.62 7.72 7.05
CA PRO A 53 27.10 6.74 8.03
C PRO A 53 25.93 6.09 8.80
N PRO A 54 26.06 4.84 9.29
CA PRO A 54 24.94 4.10 9.88
C PRO A 54 24.16 4.84 10.98
N SER A 55 24.86 5.54 11.89
CA SER A 55 24.22 6.32 12.96
C SER A 55 23.42 7.51 12.44
N ALA A 56 23.96 8.24 11.45
CA ALA A 56 23.27 9.35 10.82
C ALA A 56 22.10 8.87 9.93
N ALA A 57 22.26 7.74 9.25
CA ALA A 57 21.21 7.11 8.46
C ALA A 57 20.02 6.68 9.35
N MET A 58 20.30 6.18 10.55
CA MET A 58 19.27 5.83 11.54
C MET A 58 18.51 7.08 12.01
N ASN A 59 19.23 8.13 12.42
CA ASN A 59 18.62 9.40 12.84
C ASN A 59 17.77 10.03 11.72
N PHE A 60 18.23 9.97 10.46
CA PHE A 60 17.50 10.43 9.29
C PHE A 60 16.18 9.68 9.11
N ARG A 61 16.21 8.33 9.17
CA ARG A 61 15.01 7.49 9.06
C ARG A 61 14.03 7.78 10.20
N ASP A 62 14.52 7.88 11.43
CA ASP A 62 13.68 8.14 12.62
C ASP A 62 13.02 9.51 12.54
N THR A 63 13.74 10.53 12.08
CA THR A 63 13.20 11.89 11.89
C THR A 63 12.09 11.90 10.85
N LEU A 64 12.29 11.24 9.71
CA LEU A 64 11.25 11.14 8.69
C LEU A 64 10.05 10.34 9.16
N LYS A 65 10.28 9.24 9.89
CA LYS A 65 9.22 8.46 10.52
C LYS A 65 8.38 9.31 11.47
N ALA A 66 9.01 10.16 12.29
CA ALA A 66 8.31 11.07 13.20
C ALA A 66 7.45 12.10 12.44
N PHE A 67 8.00 12.73 11.40
CA PHE A 67 7.20 13.67 10.59
C PHE A 67 6.05 12.98 9.87
N ARG A 68 6.28 11.79 9.28
CA ARG A 68 5.20 11.02 8.63
C ARG A 68 4.07 10.69 9.61
N ALA A 69 4.42 10.29 10.84
CA ALA A 69 3.46 10.00 11.89
C ALA A 69 2.65 11.24 12.31
N GLU A 70 3.29 12.41 12.43
CA GLU A 70 2.60 13.68 12.71
C GLU A 70 1.52 13.98 11.65
N TYR A 71 1.86 13.82 10.38
CA TYR A 71 0.90 14.03 9.29
C TYR A 71 -0.21 12.96 9.26
N ALA A 72 0.12 11.69 9.55
CA ALA A 72 -0.86 10.62 9.66
C ALA A 72 -1.88 10.87 10.79
N GLU A 73 -1.41 11.31 11.96
CA GLU A 73 -2.26 11.68 13.09
C GLU A 73 -3.19 12.85 12.73
N ARG A 74 -2.66 13.86 12.02
CA ARG A 74 -3.49 14.99 11.54
C ARG A 74 -4.53 14.54 10.52
N GLU A 75 -4.21 13.63 9.62
CA GLU A 75 -5.19 13.08 8.67
C GLU A 75 -6.31 12.30 9.37
N LEU A 76 -6.02 11.64 10.50
CA LEU A 76 -7.03 10.94 11.31
C LEU A 76 -7.92 11.90 12.10
N THR A 77 -7.34 12.96 12.67
CA THR A 77 -8.00 13.83 13.65
C THR A 77 -8.63 15.09 13.04
N ASP A 78 -7.98 15.69 12.05
CA ASP A 78 -8.41 16.91 11.38
C ASP A 78 -7.97 16.90 9.89
N PRO A 79 -8.58 16.02 9.06
CA PRO A 79 -8.22 15.88 7.65
C PRO A 79 -8.41 17.18 6.86
N ASP A 80 -9.42 17.99 7.19
CA ASP A 80 -9.71 19.23 6.48
C ASP A 80 -8.70 20.33 6.85
N GLY A 81 -8.36 20.49 8.13
CA GLY A 81 -7.30 21.40 8.55
C GLY A 81 -5.91 20.97 8.05
N LEU A 82 -5.66 19.67 7.92
CA LEU A 82 -4.45 19.18 7.25
C LEU A 82 -4.37 19.66 5.79
N ARG A 83 -5.43 19.44 5.00
CA ARG A 83 -5.50 19.87 3.60
C ARG A 83 -5.33 21.39 3.46
N GLN A 84 -5.98 22.16 4.34
CA GLN A 84 -5.82 23.61 4.37
C GLN A 84 -4.36 24.01 4.62
N SER A 85 -3.71 23.39 5.61
CA SER A 85 -2.30 23.67 5.92
C SER A 85 -1.34 23.26 4.78
N LEU A 86 -1.70 22.23 4.02
CA LEU A 86 -0.95 21.77 2.86
C LEU A 86 -1.29 22.51 1.57
N GLN A 87 -2.26 23.44 1.59
CA GLN A 87 -2.74 24.20 0.43
C GLN A 87 -3.21 23.31 -0.73
N ILE A 88 -3.91 22.22 -0.39
CA ILE A 88 -4.43 21.27 -1.39
C ILE A 88 -5.82 21.73 -1.83
N THR A 89 -5.97 22.04 -3.12
CA THR A 89 -7.25 22.31 -3.76
C THR A 89 -7.69 21.06 -4.53
N GLY A 90 -8.78 20.42 -4.11
CA GLY A 90 -9.28 19.16 -4.68
C GLY A 90 -8.74 17.89 -3.99
N GLY A 91 -9.25 16.73 -4.41
CA GLY A 91 -8.96 15.43 -3.77
C GLY A 91 -10.15 14.89 -2.94
N ALA A 92 -10.04 13.66 -2.46
CA ALA A 92 -11.06 13.05 -1.62
C ALA A 92 -11.10 13.73 -0.23
N SER A 93 -12.30 14.06 0.25
CA SER A 93 -12.52 14.81 1.50
C SER A 93 -12.90 13.90 2.68
N GLY A 94 -12.50 14.31 3.88
CA GLY A 94 -12.93 13.69 5.15
C GLY A 94 -12.56 12.20 5.29
N ALA A 95 -13.47 11.41 5.84
CA ALA A 95 -13.24 10.00 6.17
C ALA A 95 -12.86 9.09 4.98
N ALA A 96 -13.05 9.55 3.72
CA ALA A 96 -12.73 8.78 2.52
C ALA A 96 -11.22 8.50 2.35
N THR A 97 -10.36 9.23 3.04
CA THR A 97 -8.89 9.11 2.98
C THR A 97 -8.26 8.73 4.30
N ALA A 98 -9.04 8.38 5.34
CA ALA A 98 -8.50 7.95 6.63
C ALA A 98 -7.55 6.73 6.49
N TRP A 99 -7.74 5.92 5.46
CA TRP A 99 -6.83 4.82 5.11
C TRP A 99 -5.41 5.27 4.70
N LEU A 100 -5.21 6.53 4.31
CA LEU A 100 -3.87 7.10 4.05
C LEU A 100 -3.01 7.12 5.30
N ALA A 101 -3.61 7.41 6.46
CA ALA A 101 -2.90 7.35 7.73
C ALA A 101 -2.41 5.93 8.04
N ASN A 102 -3.25 4.92 7.78
CA ASN A 102 -2.84 3.52 7.91
C ASN A 102 -1.70 3.18 6.94
N LEU A 103 -1.77 3.65 5.70
CA LEU A 103 -0.75 3.37 4.69
C LEU A 103 0.62 3.94 5.09
N GLU A 104 0.62 5.10 5.75
CA GLU A 104 1.80 5.80 6.26
C GLU A 104 2.33 5.22 7.58
N THR A 105 1.57 4.33 8.24
CA THR A 105 2.10 3.57 9.37
C THR A 105 3.28 2.71 8.90
N PRO A 106 4.46 2.85 9.53
CA PRO A 106 5.62 2.02 9.19
C PRO A 106 5.30 0.54 9.38
N ALA A 107 5.60 -0.26 8.37
CA ALA A 107 5.46 -1.71 8.41
C ALA A 107 6.81 -2.37 8.72
N SER A 108 6.90 -3.12 9.81
CA SER A 108 8.07 -3.94 10.13
C SER A 108 8.16 -5.21 9.27
N VAL A 109 7.05 -5.59 8.63
CA VAL A 109 6.95 -6.76 7.76
C VAL A 109 6.42 -6.33 6.40
N ASP A 110 7.12 -6.71 5.34
CA ASP A 110 6.60 -6.62 3.97
C ASP A 110 6.01 -7.97 3.55
N LEU A 111 4.68 -7.99 3.33
CA LEU A 111 3.95 -9.17 2.87
C LEU A 111 3.86 -9.25 1.33
N ARG A 112 4.55 -8.36 0.62
CA ARG A 112 4.57 -8.31 -0.85
C ARG A 112 4.86 -9.66 -1.47
N ASP A 113 6.01 -10.25 -1.19
CA ASP A 113 6.45 -11.45 -1.89
C ASP A 113 5.49 -12.63 -1.69
N GLN A 114 4.85 -12.71 -0.53
CA GLN A 114 3.83 -13.73 -0.24
C GLN A 114 2.57 -13.50 -1.08
N GLN A 115 2.14 -12.25 -1.23
CA GLN A 115 1.04 -11.88 -2.10
C GLN A 115 1.37 -12.11 -3.58
N ASP A 116 2.54 -11.66 -4.04
CA ASP A 116 3.05 -11.91 -5.39
C ASP A 116 3.08 -13.43 -5.68
N ALA A 117 3.56 -14.24 -4.72
CA ALA A 117 3.60 -15.70 -4.85
C ALA A 117 2.21 -16.33 -4.93
N PHE A 118 1.23 -15.86 -4.15
CA PHE A 118 -0.15 -16.33 -4.22
C PHE A 118 -0.75 -16.09 -5.62
N PHE A 119 -0.60 -14.90 -6.18
CA PHE A 119 -1.12 -14.58 -7.52
C PHE A 119 -0.34 -15.28 -8.64
N ARG A 120 0.98 -15.39 -8.50
CA ARG A 120 1.83 -16.16 -9.42
C ARG A 120 1.37 -17.63 -9.50
N ASP A 121 1.07 -18.24 -8.36
CA ASP A 121 0.56 -19.61 -8.29
C ASP A 121 -0.76 -19.77 -9.04
N LEU A 122 -1.70 -18.83 -8.86
CA LEU A 122 -2.98 -18.84 -9.57
C LEU A 122 -2.82 -18.69 -11.08
N LEU A 123 -1.89 -17.84 -11.54
CA LEU A 123 -1.62 -17.67 -12.96
C LEU A 123 -0.93 -18.89 -13.58
N THR A 124 -0.07 -19.56 -12.81
CA THR A 124 0.72 -20.70 -13.29
C THR A 124 -0.09 -22.00 -13.28
N LYS A 125 -0.84 -22.26 -12.20
CA LYS A 125 -1.61 -23.50 -12.01
C LYS A 125 -3.05 -23.40 -12.49
N GLY A 126 -3.49 -22.20 -12.90
CA GLY A 126 -4.86 -21.90 -13.23
C GLY A 126 -5.68 -21.51 -12.00
N ILE A 127 -6.70 -20.69 -12.25
CA ILE A 127 -7.64 -20.25 -11.22
C ILE A 127 -8.62 -21.41 -10.98
N PRO A 128 -8.74 -21.91 -9.74
CA PRO A 128 -9.67 -23.00 -9.43
C PRO A 128 -11.13 -22.51 -9.53
N ASP A 129 -12.09 -23.42 -9.38
CA ASP A 129 -13.50 -23.04 -9.31
C ASP A 129 -13.77 -22.02 -8.17
N PRO A 130 -14.86 -21.23 -8.25
CA PRO A 130 -15.10 -20.12 -7.33
C PRO A 130 -15.04 -20.49 -5.84
N LYS A 131 -15.56 -21.67 -5.47
CA LYS A 131 -15.60 -22.11 -4.07
C LYS A 131 -14.20 -22.43 -3.57
N ARG A 132 -13.41 -23.14 -4.38
CA ARG A 132 -12.01 -23.44 -4.04
C ARG A 132 -11.15 -22.18 -4.05
N PHE A 133 -11.36 -21.25 -4.97
CA PHE A 133 -10.66 -19.96 -4.97
C PHE A 133 -10.94 -19.19 -3.69
N GLN A 134 -12.22 -19.05 -3.30
CA GLN A 134 -12.61 -18.37 -2.08
C GLN A 134 -11.95 -19.00 -0.85
N LEU A 135 -12.00 -20.32 -0.71
CA LEU A 135 -11.35 -21.02 0.40
C LEU A 135 -9.83 -20.75 0.45
N ARG A 136 -9.14 -20.81 -0.70
CA ARG A 136 -7.70 -20.52 -0.78
C ARG A 136 -7.39 -19.06 -0.42
N TRP A 137 -8.25 -18.13 -0.83
CA TRP A 137 -8.11 -16.71 -0.49
C TRP A 137 -8.31 -16.47 1.01
N GLU A 138 -9.36 -17.05 1.62
CA GLU A 138 -9.61 -16.95 3.05
C GLU A 138 -8.45 -17.53 3.88
N GLN A 139 -7.92 -18.69 3.47
CA GLN A 139 -6.74 -19.30 4.09
C GLN A 139 -5.50 -18.42 3.96
N PHE A 140 -5.29 -17.81 2.78
CA PHE A 140 -4.19 -16.90 2.54
C PHE A 140 -4.30 -15.65 3.45
N ILE A 141 -5.46 -15.01 3.52
CA ILE A 141 -5.67 -13.86 4.39
C ILE A 141 -5.52 -14.22 5.87
N ALA A 142 -6.07 -15.35 6.32
CA ALA A 142 -5.91 -15.82 7.68
C ALA A 142 -4.42 -16.09 8.02
N HIS A 143 -3.66 -16.62 7.06
CA HIS A 143 -2.23 -16.81 7.21
C HIS A 143 -1.49 -15.47 7.37
N LEU A 144 -1.77 -14.48 6.51
CA LEU A 144 -1.18 -13.14 6.64
C LEU A 144 -1.52 -12.51 8.00
N GLN A 145 -2.79 -12.59 8.42
CA GLN A 145 -3.24 -12.09 9.72
C GLN A 145 -2.52 -12.77 10.90
N SER A 146 -2.32 -14.09 10.82
CA SER A 146 -1.60 -14.83 11.86
C SER A 146 -0.14 -14.38 12.02
N GLN A 147 0.50 -13.91 10.93
CA GLN A 147 1.86 -13.41 10.98
C GLN A 147 1.95 -12.04 11.65
N ILE A 148 0.92 -11.19 11.53
CA ILE A 148 0.96 -9.81 12.02
C ILE A 148 0.21 -9.61 13.33
N ASN A 149 -0.53 -10.61 13.83
CA ASN A 149 -1.40 -10.47 15.00
C ASN A 149 -0.69 -10.04 16.30
N HIS A 150 0.62 -10.22 16.38
CA HIS A 150 1.47 -9.85 17.50
C HIS A 150 1.93 -8.38 17.45
N LEU A 151 1.74 -7.70 16.32
CA LEU A 151 2.12 -6.30 16.12
C LEU A 151 1.07 -5.35 16.72
N PRO A 152 1.39 -4.07 16.97
CA PRO A 152 0.40 -3.06 17.33
C PRO A 152 -0.72 -2.93 16.28
N LYS A 153 -1.94 -2.64 16.74
CA LYS A 153 -3.13 -2.59 15.86
C LYS A 153 -2.96 -1.64 14.66
N ALA A 154 -2.42 -0.45 14.87
CA ALA A 154 -2.15 0.51 13.79
C ALA A 154 -1.22 -0.05 12.71
N GLU A 155 -0.21 -0.82 13.11
CA GLU A 155 0.72 -1.46 12.19
C GLU A 155 0.07 -2.62 11.43
N GLN A 156 -0.75 -3.43 12.12
CA GLN A 156 -1.56 -4.47 11.46
C GLN A 156 -2.46 -3.86 10.37
N ASP A 157 -3.14 -2.76 10.70
CA ASP A 157 -4.05 -2.08 9.77
C ASP A 157 -3.30 -1.46 8.58
N GLY A 158 -2.11 -0.92 8.81
CA GLY A 158 -1.23 -0.43 7.74
C GLY A 158 -0.75 -1.53 6.79
N ILE A 159 -0.28 -2.64 7.34
CA ILE A 159 0.13 -3.82 6.55
C ILE A 159 -1.05 -4.37 5.73
N MET A 160 -2.22 -4.54 6.34
CA MET A 160 -3.40 -5.04 5.63
C MET A 160 -3.91 -4.05 4.58
N THR A 161 -3.81 -2.75 4.83
CA THR A 161 -4.13 -1.71 3.82
C THR A 161 -3.25 -1.86 2.58
N ARG A 162 -1.93 -2.08 2.76
CA ARG A 162 -0.99 -2.34 1.66
C ARG A 162 -1.38 -3.60 0.86
N VAL A 163 -1.71 -4.69 1.55
CA VAL A 163 -2.18 -5.94 0.92
C VAL A 163 -3.44 -5.70 0.09
N VAL A 164 -4.41 -4.95 0.63
CA VAL A 164 -5.67 -4.65 -0.07
C VAL A 164 -5.44 -3.79 -1.33
N LEU A 165 -4.61 -2.75 -1.24
CA LEU A 165 -4.31 -1.87 -2.39
C LEU A 165 -3.62 -2.65 -3.51
N ARG A 166 -2.64 -3.49 -3.18
CA ARG A 166 -1.95 -4.34 -4.16
C ARG A 166 -2.88 -5.39 -4.77
N ASN A 167 -3.80 -5.94 -3.98
CA ASN A 167 -4.83 -6.82 -4.52
C ASN A 167 -5.68 -6.08 -5.56
N ALA A 168 -6.11 -4.85 -5.25
CA ALA A 168 -6.86 -4.03 -6.18
C ALA A 168 -6.08 -3.71 -7.47
N GLU A 169 -4.77 -3.46 -7.38
CA GLU A 169 -3.85 -3.30 -8.54
C GLU A 169 -3.88 -4.57 -9.41
N TYR A 170 -3.71 -5.75 -8.82
CA TYR A 170 -3.72 -7.01 -9.57
C TYR A 170 -5.05 -7.29 -10.24
N MET A 171 -6.17 -6.96 -9.58
CA MET A 171 -7.49 -7.11 -10.18
C MET A 171 -7.68 -6.15 -11.37
N ALA A 172 -7.22 -4.90 -11.24
CA ALA A 172 -7.28 -3.92 -12.32
C ALA A 172 -6.42 -4.36 -13.52
N LEU A 173 -5.22 -4.88 -13.26
CA LEU A 173 -4.33 -5.42 -14.30
C LEU A 173 -4.92 -6.70 -14.93
N ALA A 174 -5.46 -7.62 -14.14
CA ALA A 174 -6.11 -8.81 -14.66
C ALA A 174 -7.23 -8.46 -15.65
N LYS A 175 -8.03 -7.43 -15.32
CA LYS A 175 -9.14 -6.97 -16.15
C LYS A 175 -8.71 -6.21 -17.41
N SER A 176 -7.66 -5.39 -17.32
CA SER A 176 -7.28 -4.46 -18.40
C SER A 176 -6.12 -4.96 -19.26
N ASN A 177 -5.14 -5.63 -18.66
CA ASN A 177 -3.92 -6.08 -19.32
C ASN A 177 -3.30 -7.27 -18.57
N ARG A 178 -3.78 -8.48 -18.88
CA ARG A 178 -3.30 -9.72 -18.26
C ARG A 178 -1.82 -9.99 -18.48
N GLU A 179 -1.26 -9.58 -19.62
CA GLU A 179 0.18 -9.73 -19.89
C GLU A 179 1.01 -8.78 -19.02
N ALA A 180 0.53 -7.57 -18.74
CA ALA A 180 1.15 -6.69 -17.75
C ALA A 180 1.11 -7.31 -16.33
N LEU A 181 0.02 -7.99 -15.95
CA LEU A 181 -0.03 -8.71 -14.68
C LEU A 181 1.00 -9.86 -14.62
N LYS A 182 1.13 -10.65 -15.69
CA LYS A 182 2.13 -11.72 -15.77
C LYS A 182 3.56 -11.17 -15.67
N ALA A 183 3.86 -10.12 -16.44
CA ALA A 183 5.16 -9.45 -16.39
C ALA A 183 5.45 -8.90 -14.99
N ARG A 184 4.46 -8.26 -14.36
CA ARG A 184 4.56 -7.74 -12.98
C ARG A 184 4.90 -8.83 -11.96
N LEU A 185 4.35 -10.02 -12.14
CA LEU A 185 4.53 -11.17 -11.26
C LEU A 185 5.71 -12.07 -11.65
N GLY A 186 6.42 -11.76 -12.74
CA GLY A 186 7.52 -12.57 -13.26
C GLY A 186 7.07 -13.95 -13.76
N VAL A 187 5.87 -14.05 -14.32
CA VAL A 187 5.37 -15.27 -14.98
C VAL A 187 5.72 -15.22 -16.46
N ASP A 188 6.50 -16.19 -16.93
CA ASP A 188 6.85 -16.30 -18.35
C ASP A 188 5.61 -16.47 -19.24
N SER A 189 5.61 -15.81 -20.39
CA SER A 189 4.49 -15.74 -21.34
C SER A 189 4.09 -17.08 -21.98
N PHE A 190 4.85 -18.16 -21.73
CA PHE A 190 4.73 -19.44 -22.44
C PHE A 190 3.61 -20.37 -21.93
N SER A 191 2.85 -20.00 -20.88
CA SER A 191 1.68 -20.78 -20.46
C SER A 191 0.43 -20.40 -21.27
N SER A 192 0.31 -21.01 -22.45
CA SER A 192 -0.89 -20.98 -23.29
C SER A 192 -2.04 -21.76 -22.63
N GLY A 193 -2.98 -21.03 -22.03
CA GLY A 193 -4.18 -21.62 -21.43
C GLY A 193 -5.17 -20.56 -20.95
N SER A 194 -5.77 -19.81 -21.88
CA SER A 194 -6.80 -18.83 -21.58
C SER A 194 -8.16 -19.51 -21.35
N ALA A 195 -8.67 -19.52 -20.12
CA ALA A 195 -10.08 -19.80 -19.84
C ALA A 195 -10.82 -18.47 -19.60
N PRO A 196 -11.84 -18.12 -20.42
CA PRO A 196 -12.63 -16.88 -20.30
C PRO A 196 -13.45 -16.76 -19.00
N ILE A 197 -13.58 -17.85 -18.24
CA ILE A 197 -14.42 -17.95 -17.03
C ILE A 197 -13.68 -17.40 -15.80
N ALA A 198 -12.34 -17.37 -15.83
CA ALA A 198 -11.52 -16.80 -14.76
C ALA A 198 -11.81 -15.32 -14.50
N ASP A 199 -12.13 -14.56 -15.55
CA ASP A 199 -12.31 -13.10 -15.46
C ASP A 199 -13.60 -12.73 -14.70
N MET A 200 -14.68 -13.51 -14.85
CA MET A 200 -15.97 -13.24 -14.20
C MET A 200 -15.98 -13.62 -12.70
N VAL A 201 -15.22 -14.66 -12.34
CA VAL A 201 -15.13 -15.18 -10.95
C VAL A 201 -14.25 -14.28 -10.09
N VAL A 202 -13.13 -13.81 -10.65
CA VAL A 202 -12.26 -12.83 -10.02
C VAL A 202 -13.01 -11.50 -9.81
N GLU A 203 -13.78 -11.05 -10.80
CA GLU A 203 -14.54 -9.79 -10.72
C GLU A 203 -15.67 -9.82 -9.67
N THR A 204 -16.35 -10.95 -9.47
CA THR A 204 -17.51 -11.03 -8.55
C THR A 204 -17.07 -11.30 -7.10
N THR A 205 -16.15 -12.25 -6.89
CA THR A 205 -15.74 -12.66 -5.54
C THR A 205 -14.79 -11.63 -4.93
N VAL A 206 -13.83 -11.10 -5.69
CA VAL A 206 -12.85 -10.15 -5.15
C VAL A 206 -13.46 -8.76 -4.93
N ARG A 207 -14.41 -8.32 -5.75
CA ARG A 207 -15.13 -7.05 -5.53
C ARG A 207 -15.99 -7.08 -4.27
N ALA A 208 -16.60 -8.23 -3.93
CA ALA A 208 -17.33 -8.41 -2.68
C ALA A 208 -16.39 -8.43 -1.46
N THR A 209 -15.26 -9.15 -1.53
CA THR A 209 -14.33 -9.30 -0.40
C THR A 209 -13.48 -8.04 -0.16
N ILE A 210 -13.07 -7.33 -1.21
CA ILE A 210 -12.29 -6.07 -1.09
C ILE A 210 -13.17 -4.95 -0.53
N TRP A 211 -14.37 -4.71 -1.06
CA TRP A 211 -15.21 -3.61 -0.55
C TRP A 211 -15.79 -3.90 0.83
N GLN A 212 -16.02 -5.16 1.19
CA GLN A 212 -16.35 -5.50 2.58
C GLN A 212 -15.14 -5.43 3.51
N GLY A 213 -13.93 -5.77 3.05
CA GLY A 213 -12.69 -5.62 3.83
C GLY A 213 -12.29 -4.17 4.04
N ILE A 214 -12.28 -3.35 2.98
CA ILE A 214 -12.15 -1.88 3.03
C ILE A 214 -13.27 -1.31 3.88
N GLY A 215 -14.52 -1.70 3.66
CA GLY A 215 -15.67 -1.23 4.43
C GLY A 215 -15.71 -1.70 5.89
N ALA A 216 -14.99 -2.76 6.27
CA ALA A 216 -14.84 -3.22 7.65
C ALA A 216 -13.66 -2.53 8.34
N LEU A 217 -12.53 -2.37 7.64
CA LEU A 217 -11.40 -1.54 8.09
C LEU A 217 -11.81 -0.07 8.29
N LEU A 218 -12.66 0.47 7.40
CA LEU A 218 -13.22 1.83 7.50
C LEU A 218 -14.35 1.96 8.56
N ARG A 219 -15.00 0.86 8.98
CA ARG A 219 -16.02 0.88 10.04
C ARG A 219 -15.45 0.69 11.45
N GLY A 220 -14.23 0.15 11.57
CA GLY A 220 -13.53 -0.07 12.83
C GLY A 220 -12.89 1.18 13.44
N VAL A 221 -12.92 2.33 12.75
CA VAL A 221 -12.40 3.63 13.21
C VAL A 221 -13.55 4.52 13.74
N ARG A 222 -14.49 3.94 14.49
CA ARG A 222 -15.53 4.68 15.22
C ARG A 222 -15.32 4.54 16.71
#